data_AF-A0A9D7S2V9-F1
#
_entry.id   AF-A0A9D7S2V9-F1
#
_cell.length_a   1.000
_cell.length_b   1.000
_cell.length_c   1.000
_cell.angle_alpha   90.00
_cell.angle_beta   90.00
_cell.angle_gamma   90.00
#
_symmetry.space_group_name_H-M   'P 1'
#
loop_
_entity.id
_entity.type
_entity.pdbx_description
1 polymer ?
#
loop_
_entity_poly.entity_id
_entity_poly.type
_entity_poly.pdbx_seq_one_letter_code
_entity_poly.pdbx_strand_id
1 'polypeptide(L)'
;MLAPPWPGSINASARLDAKVGDQTTWSLAIAQLSGELRAAPISASGAFNGVDAHPDGGQLDLQWGTSKVAVAIAATDELQLQLTDFSLGLVGPWQAQIDGRIDARLHADIVDTALQLQIAGLVMEGEGIRAATLRIDKRAGWELDLAAEALEVKGASFSTLHSDGLGHCRRASTATRRRGSAWACRSRHRRQPEQPGVVRARSKACR
;
A
#
# COMPACT_ATOMS: atom_id res chain seq x y z
N MET A 1 1.69 17.78 15.41
CA MET A 1 2.47 16.66 16.00
C MET A 1 3.81 16.65 15.30
N LEU A 2 4.89 16.97 16.02
CA LEU A 2 6.25 16.79 15.51
C LEU A 2 6.49 15.28 15.37
N ALA A 3 7.09 14.85 14.26
CA ALA A 3 7.49 13.46 14.10
C ALA A 3 8.36 13.06 15.31
N PRO A 4 8.15 11.89 15.94
CA PRO A 4 8.96 11.47 17.06
C PRO A 4 10.44 11.46 16.66
N PRO A 5 11.37 11.80 17.59
CA PRO A 5 12.80 11.80 17.29
C PRO A 5 13.21 10.44 16.75
N TRP A 6 14.02 10.45 15.69
CA TRP A 6 14.51 9.25 15.02
C TRP A 6 15.14 8.29 16.04
N PRO A 7 14.59 7.09 16.27
CA PRO A 7 14.96 6.27 17.43
C PRO A 7 16.16 5.36 17.14
N GLY A 8 17.24 5.90 16.57
CA GLY A 8 18.38 5.10 16.15
C GLY A 8 19.56 5.84 15.52
N SER A 9 20.58 5.09 15.10
CA SER A 9 21.75 5.58 14.37
C SER A 9 21.90 4.82 13.05
N ILE A 10 22.33 5.51 11.99
CA ILE A 10 22.58 4.90 10.68
C ILE A 10 23.95 5.37 10.20
N ASN A 11 24.76 4.40 9.76
CA ASN A 11 25.95 4.61 8.97
C ASN A 11 25.68 4.09 7.56
N ALA A 12 25.95 4.90 6.56
CA ALA A 12 25.74 4.53 5.16
C ALA A 12 26.97 4.90 4.32
N SER A 13 27.34 4.01 3.43
CA SER A 13 28.30 4.27 2.36
C SER A 13 27.58 4.10 1.02
N ALA A 14 27.52 5.19 0.26
CA ALA A 14 26.95 5.23 -1.07
C ALA A 14 27.96 5.80 -2.05
N ARG A 15 28.00 5.24 -3.25
CA ARG A 15 28.82 5.68 -4.37
C ARG A 15 27.91 5.97 -5.55
N LEU A 16 28.05 7.18 -6.10
CA LEU A 16 27.37 7.59 -7.32
C LEU A 16 28.45 7.79 -8.40
N ASP A 17 28.36 7.01 -9.46
CA ASP A 17 29.14 7.19 -10.68
C ASP A 17 28.22 7.72 -11.78
N ALA A 18 28.62 8.79 -12.46
CA ALA A 18 27.84 9.39 -13.54
C ALA A 18 28.74 9.74 -14.72
N LYS A 19 28.24 9.50 -15.94
CA LYS A 19 28.89 9.86 -17.19
C LYS A 19 27.93 10.73 -18.00
N VAL A 20 28.38 11.95 -18.28
CA VAL A 20 27.60 12.96 -19.01
C VAL A 20 28.03 12.95 -20.48
N GLY A 21 27.05 12.83 -21.37
CA GLY A 21 27.18 12.96 -22.83
C GLY A 21 25.88 13.51 -23.42
N ASP A 22 25.47 13.04 -24.60
CA ASP A 22 24.13 13.34 -25.15
C ASP A 22 23.00 12.86 -24.24
N GLN A 23 23.29 11.83 -23.45
CA GLN A 23 22.49 11.36 -22.31
C GLN A 23 23.41 11.19 -21.09
N THR A 24 22.84 11.29 -19.90
CA THR A 24 23.55 11.07 -18.63
C THR A 24 23.30 9.65 -18.13
N THR A 25 24.28 8.75 -18.25
CA THR A 25 24.18 7.44 -17.61
C THR A 25 24.69 7.51 -16.18
N TRP A 26 23.98 6.92 -15.23
CA TRP A 26 24.36 6.94 -13.83
C TRP A 26 24.21 5.56 -13.17
N SER A 27 24.99 5.35 -12.11
CA SER A 27 24.97 4.16 -11.27
C SER A 27 25.13 4.58 -9.81
N LEU A 28 24.16 4.21 -8.98
CA LEU A 28 24.18 4.39 -7.54
C LEU A 28 24.38 3.03 -6.86
N ALA A 29 25.50 2.84 -6.17
CA ALA A 29 25.75 1.66 -5.36
C ALA A 29 25.71 2.02 -3.87
N ILE A 30 24.88 1.32 -3.10
CA ILE A 30 24.89 1.32 -1.65
C ILE A 30 25.66 0.07 -1.21
N ALA A 31 26.95 0.23 -0.95
CA ALA A 31 27.82 -0.88 -0.57
C ALA A 31 27.37 -1.47 0.77
N GLN A 32 27.04 -0.59 1.72
CA GLN A 32 26.52 -0.98 3.02
C GLN A 32 25.84 0.22 3.70
N LEU A 33 24.60 0.01 4.11
CA LEU A 33 23.94 0.77 5.16
C LEU A 33 23.83 -0.15 6.37
N SER A 34 24.14 0.36 7.55
CA SER A 34 24.04 -0.38 8.80
C SER A 34 23.68 0.54 9.96
N GLY A 35 23.01 0.01 10.98
CA GLY A 35 22.67 0.78 12.16
C GLY A 35 21.64 0.08 13.02
N GLU A 36 20.89 0.88 13.77
CA GLU A 36 19.79 0.41 14.59
C GLU A 36 18.59 1.35 14.44
N LEU A 37 17.38 0.78 14.43
CA LEU A 37 16.13 1.52 14.50
C LEU A 37 15.23 0.85 15.52
N ARG A 38 14.93 1.54 16.64
CA ARG A 38 14.19 1.01 17.79
C ARG A 38 14.78 -0.30 18.36
N ALA A 39 16.10 -0.36 18.51
CA ALA A 39 16.85 -1.54 18.96
C ALA A 39 16.77 -2.78 18.03
N ALA A 40 16.21 -2.63 16.82
CA ALA A 40 16.31 -3.64 15.78
C ALA A 40 17.43 -3.26 14.79
N PRO A 41 18.36 -4.17 14.48
CA PRO A 41 19.45 -3.89 13.55
C PRO A 41 18.89 -3.63 12.16
N ILE A 42 19.41 -2.60 11.49
CA ILE A 42 19.10 -2.30 10.10
C ILE A 42 20.34 -2.57 9.26
N SER A 43 20.17 -3.22 8.12
CA SER A 43 21.20 -3.33 7.09
C SER A 43 20.57 -3.14 5.72
N ALA A 44 21.27 -2.45 4.83
CA ALA A 44 20.85 -2.38 3.44
C ALA A 44 22.04 -2.44 2.49
N SER A 45 21.83 -3.03 1.33
CA SER A 45 22.83 -3.07 0.26
C SER A 45 22.13 -3.21 -1.08
N GLY A 46 22.71 -2.62 -2.11
CA GLY A 46 22.12 -2.67 -3.43
C GLY A 46 22.78 -1.75 -4.42
N ALA A 47 22.29 -1.78 -5.64
CA ALA A 47 22.68 -0.84 -6.67
C ALA A 47 21.50 -0.55 -7.59
N PHE A 48 21.44 0.67 -8.10
CA PHE A 48 20.53 1.11 -9.14
C PHE A 48 21.31 1.76 -10.27
N ASN A 49 20.79 1.63 -11.47
CA ASN A 49 21.31 2.31 -12.65
C ASN A 49 20.18 3.00 -13.41
N GLY A 50 20.58 3.92 -14.27
CA GLY A 50 19.64 4.65 -15.12
C GLY A 50 20.31 5.49 -16.20
N VAL A 51 19.45 6.03 -17.04
CA VAL A 51 19.79 7.00 -18.08
C VAL A 51 18.89 8.22 -17.90
N ASP A 52 19.50 9.39 -17.89
CA ASP A 52 18.85 10.67 -17.61
C ASP A 52 18.02 10.58 -16.31
N ALA A 53 16.73 10.91 -16.37
CA ALA A 53 15.81 10.84 -15.23
C ALA A 53 15.12 9.47 -15.07
N HIS A 54 15.50 8.47 -15.87
CA HIS A 54 14.85 7.16 -15.90
C HIS A 54 15.76 6.09 -15.29
N PRO A 55 15.39 5.51 -14.14
CA PRO A 55 16.06 4.31 -13.70
C PRO A 55 15.66 3.14 -14.60
N ASP A 56 16.64 2.33 -14.97
CA ASP A 56 16.50 1.25 -15.94
C ASP A 56 16.81 -0.13 -15.37
N GLY A 57 17.34 -0.18 -14.14
CA GLY A 57 17.60 -1.44 -13.47
C GLY A 57 18.14 -1.27 -12.06
N GLY A 58 18.14 -2.40 -11.34
CA GLY A 58 18.83 -2.53 -10.06
C GLY A 58 17.93 -3.04 -8.94
N GLN A 59 18.54 -3.23 -7.78
CA GLN A 59 17.89 -3.74 -6.59
C GLN A 59 18.53 -3.16 -5.33
N LEU A 60 17.71 -2.94 -4.30
CA LEU A 60 18.09 -2.62 -2.94
C LEU A 60 17.42 -3.62 -2.00
N ASP A 61 18.23 -4.37 -1.27
CA ASP A 61 17.77 -5.21 -0.18
C ASP A 61 17.97 -4.46 1.13
N LEU A 62 16.90 -4.35 1.89
CA LEU A 62 16.85 -3.78 3.23
C LEU A 62 16.38 -4.87 4.19
N GLN A 63 17.17 -5.10 5.24
CA GLN A 63 16.79 -5.93 6.37
C GLN A 63 16.66 -5.05 7.61
N TRP A 64 15.62 -5.31 8.39
CA TRP A 64 15.38 -4.64 9.65
C TRP A 64 14.86 -5.64 10.68
N GLY A 65 15.73 -6.07 11.59
CA GLY A 65 15.46 -7.23 12.45
C GLY A 65 15.19 -8.49 11.62
N THR A 66 14.00 -9.06 11.77
CA THR A 66 13.53 -10.20 10.96
C THR A 66 12.88 -9.77 9.65
N SER A 67 12.50 -8.50 9.52
CA SER A 67 11.82 -7.97 8.36
C SER A 67 12.77 -7.78 7.19
N LYS A 68 12.29 -8.08 5.98
CA LYS A 68 13.02 -7.85 4.73
C LYS A 68 12.15 -7.05 3.77
N VAL A 69 12.79 -6.12 3.09
CA VAL A 69 12.22 -5.30 2.04
C VAL A 69 13.18 -5.32 0.86
N ALA A 70 12.76 -5.88 -0.26
CA ALA A 70 13.51 -5.81 -1.50
C ALA A 70 12.82 -4.81 -2.44
N VAL A 71 13.56 -3.80 -2.89
CA VAL A 71 13.13 -2.83 -3.89
C VAL A 71 13.88 -3.14 -5.16
N ALA A 72 13.19 -3.40 -6.27
CA ALA A 72 13.81 -3.68 -7.55
C ALA A 72 13.23 -2.77 -8.64
N ILE A 73 14.06 -2.45 -9.62
CA ILE A 73 13.64 -1.83 -10.87
C ILE A 73 13.80 -2.92 -11.93
N ALA A 74 12.70 -3.62 -12.22
CA ALA A 74 12.70 -4.83 -13.03
C ALA A 74 12.87 -4.51 -14.52
N ALA A 75 12.40 -3.34 -14.93
CA ALA A 75 12.55 -2.73 -16.24
C ALA A 75 12.47 -1.21 -16.10
N THR A 76 12.70 -0.47 -17.19
CA THR A 76 12.56 0.99 -17.21
C THR A 76 11.21 1.42 -16.65
N ASP A 77 11.26 2.26 -15.62
CA ASP A 77 10.09 2.75 -14.91
C ASP A 77 9.20 1.65 -14.29
N GLU A 78 9.69 0.43 -14.05
CA GLU A 78 8.94 -0.63 -13.35
C GLU A 78 9.54 -0.91 -11.97
N LEU A 79 8.87 -0.40 -10.93
CA LEU A 79 9.23 -0.59 -9.54
C LEU A 79 8.52 -1.81 -8.95
N GLN A 80 9.29 -2.72 -8.38
CA GLN A 80 8.81 -3.83 -7.57
C GLN A 80 9.27 -3.65 -6.12
N LEU A 81 8.35 -3.84 -5.17
CA LEU A 81 8.61 -3.86 -3.74
C LEU A 81 8.12 -5.19 -3.18
N GLN A 82 9.02 -5.98 -2.62
CA GLN A 82 8.72 -7.22 -1.91
C GLN A 82 8.90 -7.00 -0.42
N LEU A 83 7.88 -7.35 0.36
CA LEU A 83 7.89 -7.38 1.81
C LEU A 83 7.90 -8.85 2.26
N THR A 84 8.78 -9.17 3.20
CA THR A 84 8.81 -10.48 3.87
C THR A 84 8.96 -10.26 5.37
N ASP A 85 8.07 -10.87 6.15
CA ASP A 85 8.04 -10.77 7.61
C ASP A 85 8.10 -9.31 8.10
N PHE A 86 7.51 -8.36 7.36
CA PHE A 86 7.63 -6.94 7.64
C PHE A 86 6.79 -6.53 8.85
N SER A 87 7.44 -6.13 9.94
CA SER A 87 6.75 -5.83 11.21
C SER A 87 6.34 -4.36 11.28
N LEU A 88 5.04 -4.11 11.39
CA LEU A 88 4.50 -2.76 11.58
C LEU A 88 4.86 -2.16 12.95
N GLY A 89 5.14 -3.00 13.94
CA GLY A 89 5.51 -2.55 15.29
C GLY A 89 6.85 -1.83 15.31
N LEU A 90 7.65 -2.00 14.28
CA LEU A 90 8.92 -1.33 14.10
C LEU A 90 8.74 0.12 13.58
N VAL A 91 7.72 0.38 12.74
CA VAL A 91 7.47 1.71 12.14
C VAL A 91 6.46 2.57 12.89
N GLY A 92 5.64 2.00 13.78
CA GLY A 92 4.56 2.76 14.40
C GLY A 92 3.84 2.00 15.52
N PRO A 93 2.66 2.51 15.94
CA PRO A 93 1.88 1.93 17.04
C PRO A 93 1.09 0.68 16.62
N TRP A 94 1.20 0.26 15.36
CA TRP A 94 0.44 -0.87 14.83
C TRP A 94 1.23 -2.15 15.01
N GLN A 95 0.56 -3.23 15.35
CA GLN A 95 1.17 -4.55 15.45
C GLN A 95 0.62 -5.39 14.32
N ALA A 96 1.49 -5.84 13.42
CA ALA A 96 1.18 -6.81 12.38
C ALA A 96 2.47 -7.28 11.73
N GLN A 97 2.42 -8.45 11.10
CA GLN A 97 3.42 -8.89 10.12
C GLN A 97 2.84 -8.77 8.72
N ILE A 98 3.62 -8.26 7.77
CA ILE A 98 3.22 -8.08 6.38
C ILE A 98 4.14 -8.88 5.48
N ASP A 99 3.54 -9.73 4.66
CA ASP A 99 4.16 -10.37 3.51
C ASP A 99 3.45 -9.91 2.25
N GLY A 100 4.18 -9.67 1.18
CA GLY A 100 3.53 -9.31 -0.07
C GLY A 100 4.40 -8.58 -1.06
N ARG A 101 3.76 -8.19 -2.16
CA ARG A 101 4.39 -7.56 -3.30
C ARG A 101 3.59 -6.34 -3.73
N ILE A 102 4.28 -5.29 -4.14
CA ILE A 102 3.71 -4.11 -4.79
C ILE A 102 4.49 -3.91 -6.09
N ASP A 103 3.76 -3.81 -7.20
CA ASP A 103 4.30 -3.50 -8.51
C ASP A 103 3.71 -2.15 -8.96
N ALA A 104 4.57 -1.19 -9.28
CA ALA A 104 4.17 0.14 -9.69
C ALA A 104 4.98 0.57 -10.91
N ARG A 105 4.36 1.35 -11.78
CA ARG A 105 5.09 2.07 -12.83
C ARG A 105 5.50 3.44 -12.30
N LEU A 106 6.78 3.77 -12.38
CA LEU A 106 7.28 5.11 -12.09
C LEU A 106 6.64 6.08 -13.09
N HIS A 107 6.27 7.26 -12.60
CA HIS A 107 5.57 8.30 -13.37
C HIS A 107 4.14 7.94 -13.84
N ALA A 108 3.60 6.79 -13.42
CA ALA A 108 2.22 6.41 -13.69
C ALA A 108 1.27 6.82 -12.54
N ASP A 109 -0.03 6.82 -12.83
CA ASP A 109 -1.07 7.06 -11.82
C ASP A 109 -1.21 5.82 -10.90
N ILE A 110 -1.71 6.02 -9.68
CA ILE A 110 -1.91 4.95 -8.67
C ILE A 110 -2.85 3.85 -9.15
N VAL A 111 -3.64 4.14 -10.18
CA VAL A 111 -4.52 3.19 -10.87
C VAL A 111 -3.69 2.05 -11.48
N ASP A 112 -2.47 2.32 -11.94
CA ASP A 112 -1.61 1.32 -12.60
C ASP A 112 -0.82 0.46 -11.62
N THR A 113 -0.90 0.74 -10.32
CA THR A 113 -0.27 -0.06 -9.26
C THR A 113 -1.00 -1.37 -9.07
N ALA A 114 -0.28 -2.48 -9.03
CA ALA A 114 -0.75 -3.76 -8.52
C ALA A 114 -0.14 -4.02 -7.14
N LEU A 115 -0.89 -4.65 -6.25
CA LEU A 115 -0.37 -5.07 -4.95
C LEU A 115 -1.07 -6.34 -4.48
N GLN A 116 -0.33 -7.16 -3.76
CA GLN A 116 -0.82 -8.33 -3.05
C GLN A 116 -0.17 -8.32 -1.68
N LEU A 117 -0.95 -8.03 -0.64
CA LEU A 117 -0.49 -7.95 0.73
C LEU A 117 -1.27 -8.93 1.60
N GLN A 118 -0.54 -9.70 2.40
CA GLN A 118 -1.05 -10.50 3.50
C GLN A 118 -0.55 -9.90 4.81
N ILE A 119 -1.49 -9.59 5.70
CA ILE A 119 -1.24 -8.94 6.97
C ILE A 119 -1.71 -9.90 8.06
N ALA A 120 -0.79 -10.42 8.85
CA ALA A 120 -1.06 -11.34 9.94
C ALA A 120 -1.07 -10.62 11.29
N GLY A 121 -2.05 -10.97 12.14
CA GLY A 121 -2.13 -10.50 13.52
C GLY A 121 -2.27 -8.98 13.67
N LEU A 122 -3.07 -8.34 12.81
CA LEU A 122 -3.27 -6.89 12.84
C LEU A 122 -3.95 -6.46 14.15
N VAL A 123 -3.32 -5.52 14.85
CA VAL A 123 -3.89 -4.83 16.01
C VAL A 123 -3.60 -3.34 15.90
N MET A 124 -4.68 -2.55 15.91
CA MET A 124 -4.64 -1.08 16.00
C MET A 124 -5.46 -0.66 17.22
N GLU A 125 -4.82 -0.61 18.39
CA GLU A 125 -5.51 -0.41 19.67
C GLU A 125 -6.28 0.92 19.74
N GLY A 126 -5.69 2.01 19.21
CA GLY A 126 -6.33 3.32 19.18
C GLY A 126 -7.60 3.39 18.34
N GLU A 127 -7.74 2.52 17.34
CA GLU A 127 -8.92 2.47 16.46
C GLU A 127 -9.89 1.33 16.80
N GLY A 128 -9.52 0.47 17.76
CA GLY A 128 -10.28 -0.72 18.10
C GLY A 128 -10.40 -1.70 16.92
N ILE A 129 -9.37 -1.80 16.09
CA ILE A 129 -9.33 -2.71 14.93
C ILE A 129 -8.42 -3.90 15.26
N ARG A 130 -8.92 -5.12 15.06
CA ARG A 130 -8.16 -6.36 15.17
C ARG A 130 -8.51 -7.30 14.03
N ALA A 131 -7.54 -7.99 13.46
CA ALA A 131 -7.79 -9.06 12.50
C ALA A 131 -6.72 -10.14 12.63
N ALA A 132 -7.12 -11.41 12.60
CA ALA A 132 -6.16 -12.51 12.57
C ALA A 132 -5.40 -12.52 11.25
N THR A 133 -6.11 -12.29 10.14
CA THR A 133 -5.52 -12.14 8.81
C THR A 133 -6.32 -11.12 8.02
N LEU A 134 -5.61 -10.27 7.28
CA LEU A 134 -6.16 -9.34 6.30
C LEU A 134 -5.37 -9.51 4.99
N ARG A 135 -6.07 -9.72 3.89
CA ARG A 135 -5.52 -9.82 2.55
C ARG A 135 -6.05 -8.65 1.71
N ILE A 136 -5.14 -7.99 1.02
CA ILE A 136 -5.42 -6.87 0.12
C ILE A 136 -4.81 -7.24 -1.23
N ASP A 137 -5.65 -7.45 -2.24
CA ASP A 137 -5.20 -7.68 -3.61
C ASP A 137 -5.74 -6.58 -4.52
N LYS A 138 -4.87 -5.68 -4.99
CA LYS A 138 -5.19 -4.69 -6.02
C LYS A 138 -4.59 -5.15 -7.34
N ARG A 139 -5.39 -5.18 -8.39
CA ARG A 139 -4.88 -5.32 -9.77
C ARG A 139 -4.75 -3.94 -10.40
N ALA A 140 -4.02 -3.84 -11.51
CA ALA A 140 -4.02 -2.62 -12.32
C ALA A 140 -5.46 -2.25 -12.69
N GLY A 141 -5.78 -0.95 -12.66
CA GLY A 141 -7.15 -0.43 -12.72
C GLY A 141 -7.76 -0.16 -11.33
N TRP A 142 -9.07 -0.33 -11.24
CA TRP A 142 -9.88 -0.08 -10.02
C TRP A 142 -10.27 -1.34 -9.27
N GLU A 143 -9.78 -2.51 -9.69
CA GLU A 143 -10.09 -3.77 -9.04
C GLU A 143 -9.29 -3.91 -7.74
N LEU A 144 -10.01 -4.01 -6.62
CA LEU A 144 -9.48 -4.19 -5.28
C LEU A 144 -10.26 -5.33 -4.61
N ASP A 145 -9.57 -6.31 -4.07
CA ASP A 145 -10.13 -7.38 -3.24
C ASP A 145 -9.64 -7.19 -1.82
N LEU A 146 -10.58 -7.17 -0.87
CA LEU A 146 -10.30 -7.10 0.56
C LEU A 146 -10.92 -8.32 1.22
N ALA A 147 -10.09 -9.13 1.85
CA ALA A 147 -10.54 -10.30 2.61
C ALA A 147 -9.98 -10.24 4.03
N ALA A 148 -10.81 -10.45 5.05
CA ALA A 148 -10.38 -10.47 6.43
C ALA A 148 -10.97 -11.67 7.18
N GLU A 149 -10.18 -12.20 8.11
CA GLU A 149 -10.56 -13.28 9.02
C GLU A 149 -10.48 -12.80 10.47
N ALA A 150 -11.50 -13.18 11.25
CA ALA A 150 -11.66 -12.76 12.65
C ALA A 150 -11.49 -11.24 12.83
N LEU A 151 -12.17 -10.47 11.98
CA LEU A 151 -12.13 -9.01 12.01
C LEU A 151 -13.00 -8.48 13.14
N GLU A 152 -12.41 -7.66 14.00
CA GLU A 152 -13.09 -6.85 14.99
C GLU A 152 -12.86 -5.37 14.68
N VAL A 153 -13.94 -4.58 14.64
CA VAL A 153 -13.87 -3.14 14.45
C VAL A 153 -14.80 -2.47 15.46
N LYS A 154 -14.23 -1.74 16.42
CA LYS A 154 -14.96 -0.95 17.42
C LYS A 154 -16.06 -1.77 18.12
N GLY A 155 -15.73 -3.03 18.48
CA GLY A 155 -16.62 -3.97 19.17
C GLY A 155 -17.57 -4.78 18.27
N ALA A 156 -17.61 -4.52 16.96
CA ALA A 156 -18.31 -5.38 16.00
C ALA A 156 -17.38 -6.51 15.53
N SER A 157 -17.83 -7.76 15.54
CA SER A 157 -17.02 -8.92 15.18
C SER A 157 -17.57 -9.71 13.99
N PHE A 158 -16.64 -10.08 13.10
CA PHE A 158 -16.89 -10.81 11.86
C PHE A 158 -15.92 -12.00 11.81
N SER A 159 -16.43 -13.21 11.63
CA SER A 159 -15.54 -14.37 11.44
C SER A 159 -14.88 -14.33 10.06
N THR A 160 -15.60 -13.88 9.04
CA THR A 160 -15.06 -13.60 7.71
C THR A 160 -15.70 -12.34 7.13
N LEU A 161 -14.90 -11.53 6.44
CA LEU A 161 -15.34 -10.38 5.65
C LEU A 161 -14.69 -10.45 4.27
N HIS A 162 -15.49 -10.24 3.22
CA HIS A 162 -15.00 -10.12 1.86
C HIS A 162 -15.70 -8.96 1.13
N SER A 163 -14.90 -8.08 0.50
CA SER A 163 -15.37 -6.93 -0.27
C SER A 163 -14.58 -6.81 -1.57
N ASP A 164 -15.30 -6.58 -2.67
CA ASP A 164 -14.69 -6.16 -3.93
C ASP A 164 -14.73 -4.62 -4.09
N GLY A 165 -13.84 -4.09 -4.92
CA GLY A 165 -13.58 -2.65 -5.12
C GLY A 165 -14.74 -1.89 -5.77
N LEU A 166 -15.79 -2.60 -6.18
CA LEU A 166 -17.05 -2.03 -6.65
C LEU A 166 -18.04 -1.79 -5.50
N GLY A 167 -17.61 -2.03 -4.25
CA GLY A 167 -18.42 -1.84 -3.06
C GLY A 167 -19.46 -2.96 -2.84
N HIS A 168 -19.29 -4.12 -3.49
CA HIS A 168 -20.10 -5.30 -3.19
C HIS A 168 -19.41 -6.10 -2.09
N CYS A 169 -19.97 -6.00 -0.87
CA CYS A 169 -19.65 -6.95 0.20
C CYS A 169 -20.35 -8.28 -0.12
N ARG A 170 -19.59 -9.31 -0.50
CA ARG A 170 -20.16 -10.61 -0.91
C ARG A 170 -20.43 -11.54 0.27
N ARG A 171 -19.67 -11.41 1.36
CA ARG A 171 -19.84 -12.27 2.54
C ARG A 171 -19.35 -11.58 3.81
N ALA A 172 -20.25 -11.46 4.78
CA ALA A 172 -19.91 -11.13 6.16
C ALA A 172 -20.64 -12.13 7.05
N SER A 173 -19.90 -12.97 7.76
CA SER A 173 -20.47 -13.87 8.77
C SER A 173 -20.22 -13.29 10.15
N THR A 174 -21.27 -12.84 10.80
CA THR A 174 -21.20 -12.30 12.17
C THR A 174 -21.21 -13.44 13.18
N ALA A 175 -20.24 -13.45 14.09
CA ALA A 175 -20.20 -14.38 15.21
C ALA A 175 -20.91 -13.77 16.44
N THR A 176 -22.17 -13.36 16.30
CA THR A 176 -22.94 -12.84 17.44
C THR A 176 -23.62 -13.96 18.20
N ARG A 177 -23.44 -13.97 19.52
CA ARG A 177 -24.05 -14.90 20.51
C ARG A 177 -25.58 -14.80 20.61
N ARG A 178 -26.24 -14.06 19.70
CA ARG A 178 -27.70 -14.02 19.52
C ARG A 178 -28.00 -14.31 18.06
N ARG A 179 -28.76 -15.38 17.81
CA ARG A 179 -29.23 -15.83 16.50
C ARG A 179 -29.71 -14.64 15.66
N GLY A 180 -29.05 -14.42 14.53
CA GLY A 180 -29.45 -13.43 13.54
C GLY A 180 -28.38 -13.25 12.49
N SER A 181 -28.57 -13.86 11.33
CA SER A 181 -27.84 -13.49 10.11
C SER A 181 -28.25 -12.07 9.76
N ALA A 182 -27.46 -11.08 10.18
CA ALA A 182 -27.73 -9.68 9.87
C ALA A 182 -27.01 -9.30 8.57
N TRP A 183 -27.77 -9.11 7.50
CA TRP A 183 -27.31 -8.42 6.29
C TRP A 183 -27.85 -6.98 6.30
N ALA A 184 -26.96 -6.00 6.13
CA ALA A 184 -27.24 -4.77 5.39
C ALA A 184 -25.94 -3.93 5.22
N CYS A 185 -25.16 -4.20 4.18
CA CYS A 185 -24.30 -3.18 3.60
C CYS A 185 -25.15 -2.38 2.59
N ARG A 186 -25.63 -1.19 2.99
CA ARG A 186 -26.18 -0.21 2.04
C ARG A 186 -25.06 0.71 1.59
N SER A 187 -24.46 0.44 0.44
CA SER A 187 -23.77 1.49 -0.32
C SER A 187 -24.83 2.35 -1.02
N ARG A 188 -25.25 3.46 -0.38
CA ARG A 188 -25.89 4.55 -1.13
C ARG A 188 -24.78 5.31 -1.86
N HIS A 189 -24.36 4.84 -3.02
CA HIS A 189 -23.78 5.76 -4.00
C HIS A 189 -24.92 6.65 -4.50
N ARG A 190 -24.93 7.88 -3.98
CA ARG A 190 -25.70 8.99 -4.53
C ARG A 190 -25.35 9.04 -6.02
N ARG A 191 -26.36 8.94 -6.88
CA ARG A 191 -26.25 9.24 -8.31
C ARG A 191 -25.45 10.53 -8.48
N GLN A 192 -24.58 10.55 -9.48
CA GLN A 192 -24.04 11.78 -10.07
C GLN A 192 -25.15 12.84 -10.12
N PRO A 193 -24.91 14.10 -9.73
CA PRO A 193 -25.79 15.16 -10.18
C PRO A 193 -25.66 15.23 -11.70
N GLU A 194 -26.73 14.81 -12.38
CA GLU A 194 -27.00 15.22 -13.76
C GLU A 194 -26.76 16.73 -13.87
N GLN A 195 -25.91 17.13 -14.80
CA GLN A 195 -25.79 18.55 -15.14
C GLN A 195 -27.17 19.04 -15.60
N PRO A 196 -27.71 20.13 -15.02
CA PRO A 196 -29.06 20.58 -15.30
C PRO A 196 -29.20 21.05 -16.75
N GLY A 197 -30.25 20.55 -17.39
CA GLY A 197 -30.63 20.87 -18.75
C GLY A 197 -30.80 22.37 -18.99
N VAL A 198 -30.29 22.81 -20.13
CA VAL A 198 -30.62 24.08 -20.77
C VAL A 198 -32.09 24.01 -21.21
N VAL A 199 -32.99 24.50 -20.37
CA VAL A 199 -34.37 24.82 -20.78
C VAL A 199 -34.33 26.18 -21.48
N ARG A 200 -34.20 26.18 -22.82
CA ARG A 200 -34.50 27.37 -23.62
C ARG A 200 -36.01 27.56 -23.69
N ALA A 201 -36.49 28.62 -23.03
CA ALA A 201 -37.85 29.12 -23.17
C ALA A 201 -38.13 29.51 -24.64
N ARG A 202 -39.19 28.92 -25.22
CA ARG A 202 -39.80 29.40 -26.46
C ARG A 202 -40.84 30.47 -26.11
N SER A 203 -40.59 31.72 -26.49
CA SER A 203 -41.63 32.75 -26.55
C SER A 203 -42.51 32.49 -27.77
N LYS A 204 -43.82 32.36 -27.54
CA LYS A 204 -44.86 32.57 -28.56
C LYS A 204 -45.61 33.84 -28.16
N ALA A 205 -45.48 34.88 -28.98
CA ALA A 205 -46.52 35.90 -29.13
C ALA A 205 -47.07 35.74 -30.55
N CYS A 206 -48.39 35.64 -30.67
CA CYS A 206 -49.11 35.66 -31.94
C CYS A 206 -49.98 36.92 -31.95
N ARG A 207 -49.89 37.65 -33.08
CA ARG A 207 -50.61 38.84 -33.53
C ARG A 207 -50.38 40.13 -32.75
#